data_AF-I4Z3N8-F1
#
_entry.id   AF-I4Z3N8-F1
#
_cell.length_a   1.000
_cell.length_b   1.000
_cell.length_c   1.000
_cell.angle_alpha   90.00
_cell.angle_beta   90.00
_cell.angle_gamma   90.00
#
_symmetry.space_group_name_H-M   'P 1'
#
loop_
_entity.id
_entity.type
_entity.pdbx_description
1 polymer ?
#
loop_
_entity_poly.entity_id
_entity_poly.type
_entity_poly.pdbx_seq_one_letter_code
_entity_poly.pdbx_strand_id
1 'polypeptide(L)'
;MELEPIHRLEAAAYLADVAHLQGDLDVWENQLTEALRWIDMVNPTMKSRTLPALSGAFRAAMIESSENASQAANELCLKLASASATKLRRFARIYPIGRPVSFMASGDLEAKFGRERKAVRLWRRALSDSMRLQLFGMAIAARKRLQAQNAPLDDICLMASMQLDALSEIYDRSQWEIAERSAAGFSLIRKDSSGA
;
A
#
# COMPACT_ATOMS: atom_id res chain seq x y z
N MET A 1 -20.38 9.92 22.43
CA MET A 1 -18.91 9.89 22.21
C MET A 1 -18.68 9.88 20.71
N GLU A 2 -18.11 10.94 20.15
CA GLU A 2 -17.85 11.02 18.70
C GLU A 2 -16.55 10.30 18.36
N LEU A 3 -16.56 9.46 17.30
CA LEU A 3 -15.37 8.78 16.80
C LEU A 3 -14.39 9.78 16.19
N GLU A 4 -13.11 9.71 16.59
CA GLU A 4 -12.04 10.53 16.03
C GLU A 4 -11.89 10.33 14.51
N PRO A 5 -11.47 11.36 13.74
CA PRO A 5 -11.33 11.29 12.29
C PRO A 5 -10.48 10.11 11.79
N ILE A 6 -9.45 9.71 12.54
CA ILE A 6 -8.58 8.61 12.15
C ILE A 6 -9.31 7.26 12.13
N HIS A 7 -10.21 7.02 13.09
CA HIS A 7 -11.00 5.80 13.16
C HIS A 7 -12.06 5.77 12.06
N ARG A 8 -12.62 6.93 11.70
CA ARG A 8 -13.58 7.05 10.60
C ARG A 8 -12.92 6.82 9.24
N LEU A 9 -11.71 7.37 9.03
CA LEU A 9 -10.92 7.09 7.83
C LEU A 9 -10.64 5.59 7.69
N GLU A 10 -10.17 4.96 8.77
CA GLU A 10 -9.84 3.53 8.77
C GLU A 10 -11.07 2.66 8.49
N ALA A 11 -12.21 2.97 9.13
CA ALA A 11 -13.47 2.28 8.91
C ALA A 11 -13.96 2.43 7.46
N ALA A 12 -13.95 3.65 6.92
CA ALA A 12 -14.37 3.91 5.54
C ALA A 12 -13.48 3.16 4.53
N ALA A 13 -12.16 3.18 4.72
CA ALA A 13 -11.23 2.43 3.86
C ALA A 13 -11.46 0.91 3.94
N TYR A 14 -11.70 0.38 5.14
CA TYR A 14 -12.01 -1.04 5.32
C TYR A 14 -13.34 -1.42 4.64
N LEU A 15 -14.39 -0.62 4.80
CA LEU A 15 -15.69 -0.88 4.19
C LEU A 15 -15.65 -0.75 2.67
N ALA A 16 -14.85 0.18 2.13
CA ALA A 16 -14.60 0.27 0.69
C ALA A 16 -13.98 -1.02 0.15
N ASP A 17 -12.95 -1.57 0.82
CA ASP A 17 -12.36 -2.84 0.41
C ASP A 17 -13.38 -3.99 0.42
N VAL A 18 -14.20 -4.08 1.46
CA VAL A 18 -15.22 -5.15 1.59
C VAL A 18 -16.27 -5.01 0.49
N ALA A 19 -16.75 -3.80 0.23
CA ALA A 19 -17.74 -3.54 -0.82
C ALA A 19 -17.21 -3.89 -2.22
N HIS A 20 -15.95 -3.54 -2.51
CA HIS A 20 -15.29 -3.92 -3.76
C HIS A 20 -15.25 -5.44 -3.94
N LEU A 21 -14.87 -6.19 -2.89
CA LEU A 21 -14.84 -7.66 -2.92
C LEU A 21 -16.22 -8.29 -3.14
N GLN A 22 -17.28 -7.61 -2.73
CA GLN A 22 -18.66 -8.06 -2.91
C GLN A 22 -19.26 -7.62 -4.26
N GLY A 23 -18.54 -6.81 -5.03
CA GLY A 23 -19.04 -6.22 -6.28
C GLY A 23 -20.07 -5.11 -6.06
N ASP A 24 -20.21 -4.61 -4.83
CA ASP A 24 -21.13 -3.52 -4.50
C ASP A 24 -20.46 -2.16 -4.79
N LEU A 25 -20.52 -1.75 -6.06
CA LEU A 25 -19.85 -0.55 -6.56
C LEU A 25 -20.44 0.74 -5.96
N ASP A 26 -21.73 0.77 -5.65
CA ASP A 26 -22.40 1.93 -5.05
C ASP A 26 -21.91 2.15 -3.61
N VAL A 27 -21.85 1.08 -2.81
CA VAL A 27 -21.29 1.17 -1.46
C VAL A 27 -19.79 1.49 -1.51
N TRP A 28 -19.04 0.88 -2.44
CA TRP A 28 -17.63 1.18 -2.63
C TRP A 28 -17.37 2.67 -2.90
N GLU A 29 -18.06 3.27 -3.88
CA GLU A 29 -17.89 4.70 -4.21
C GLU A 29 -18.28 5.62 -3.03
N ASN A 30 -19.37 5.29 -2.33
CA ASN A 30 -19.80 6.02 -1.13
C ASN A 30 -18.74 5.96 -0.02
N GLN A 31 -18.16 4.79 0.24
CA GLN A 31 -17.14 4.62 1.27
C GLN A 31 -15.82 5.30 0.91
N LEU A 32 -15.43 5.30 -0.37
CA LEU A 32 -14.27 6.08 -0.81
C LEU A 32 -14.50 7.59 -0.65
N THR A 33 -15.73 8.07 -0.89
CA THR A 33 -16.11 9.48 -0.67
C THR A 33 -15.97 9.86 0.80
N GLU A 34 -16.48 9.03 1.70
CA GLU A 34 -16.30 9.22 3.14
C GLU A 34 -14.82 9.18 3.54
N ALA A 35 -14.04 8.23 3.02
CA ALA A 35 -12.59 8.17 3.28
C ALA A 35 -11.88 9.47 2.85
N LEU A 36 -12.24 10.02 1.68
CA LEU A 36 -11.67 11.30 1.20
C LEU A 36 -12.07 12.48 2.08
N ARG A 37 -13.29 12.50 2.63
CA ARG A 37 -13.70 13.52 3.60
C ARG A 37 -12.86 13.45 4.88
N TRP A 38 -12.68 12.24 5.43
CA TRP A 38 -11.98 12.07 6.70
C TRP A 38 -10.47 12.24 6.58
N ILE A 39 -9.88 11.87 5.44
CA ILE A 39 -8.43 11.96 5.29
C ILE A 39 -7.93 13.39 5.44
N ASP A 40 -8.67 14.40 4.98
CA ASP A 40 -8.27 15.80 5.10
C ASP A 40 -8.16 16.25 6.56
N MET A 41 -9.03 15.74 7.43
CA MET A 41 -9.07 16.03 8.86
C MET A 41 -7.99 15.31 9.68
N VAL A 42 -7.34 14.28 9.13
CA VAL A 42 -6.29 13.51 9.85
C VAL A 42 -4.97 14.27 9.92
N ASN A 43 -4.46 14.48 11.13
CA ASN A 43 -3.10 14.97 11.34
C ASN A 43 -2.09 13.81 11.32
N PRO A 44 -1.14 13.76 10.36
CA PRO A 44 -0.20 12.65 10.22
C PRO A 44 0.87 12.59 11.33
N THR A 45 0.89 13.51 12.30
CA THR A 45 1.86 13.49 13.41
C THR A 45 1.43 12.62 14.60
N MET A 46 0.17 12.14 14.62
CA MET A 46 -0.33 11.26 15.68
C MET A 46 0.26 9.84 15.57
N LYS A 47 0.66 9.23 16.70
CA LYS A 47 1.46 7.99 16.73
C LYS A 47 0.66 6.72 16.37
N SER A 48 -0.45 6.48 17.05
CA SER A 48 -1.21 5.23 16.92
C SER A 48 -2.19 5.32 15.75
N ARG A 49 -2.35 4.22 14.99
CA ARG A 49 -3.33 4.04 13.89
C ARG A 49 -3.14 4.87 12.62
N THR A 50 -2.35 5.95 12.64
CA THR A 50 -2.07 6.77 11.46
C THR A 50 -1.49 5.97 10.29
N LEU A 51 -0.49 5.14 10.55
CA LEU A 51 0.11 4.33 9.48
C LEU A 51 -0.88 3.31 8.91
N PRO A 52 -1.56 2.47 9.73
CA PRO A 52 -2.62 1.58 9.24
C PRO A 52 -3.71 2.29 8.43
N ALA A 53 -4.28 3.37 8.94
CA ALA A 53 -5.40 4.05 8.30
C ALA A 53 -5.02 4.69 6.95
N LEU A 54 -3.87 5.37 6.89
CA LEU A 54 -3.38 5.98 5.65
C LEU A 54 -2.99 4.91 4.61
N SER A 55 -2.45 3.77 5.06
CA SER A 55 -2.10 2.66 4.17
C SER A 55 -3.36 1.97 3.65
N GLY A 56 -4.36 1.77 4.50
CA GLY A 56 -5.66 1.22 4.13
C GLY A 56 -6.37 2.09 3.11
N ALA A 57 -6.45 3.40 3.37
CA ALA A 57 -7.06 4.36 2.45
C ALA A 57 -6.34 4.40 1.09
N PHE A 58 -5.00 4.38 1.09
CA PHE A 58 -4.24 4.29 -0.16
C PHE A 58 -4.54 2.99 -0.91
N ARG A 59 -4.56 1.84 -0.21
CA ARG A 59 -4.84 0.53 -0.81
C ARG A 59 -6.24 0.50 -1.42
N ALA A 60 -7.27 0.90 -0.68
CA ALA A 60 -8.65 0.94 -1.16
C ALA A 60 -8.81 1.80 -2.43
N ALA A 61 -8.10 2.93 -2.50
CA ALA A 61 -8.09 3.83 -3.65
C ALA A 61 -7.28 3.33 -4.85
N MET A 62 -6.41 2.34 -4.65
CA MET A 62 -5.51 1.79 -5.67
C MET A 62 -5.93 0.43 -6.18
N ILE A 63 -7.02 -0.12 -5.66
CA ILE A 63 -7.70 -1.27 -6.27
C ILE A 63 -8.09 -0.90 -7.70
N GLU A 64 -7.90 -1.83 -8.64
CA GLU A 64 -8.33 -1.65 -10.02
C GLU A 64 -9.85 -1.49 -10.04
N SER A 65 -10.28 -0.33 -10.52
CA SER A 65 -11.68 -0.03 -10.78
C SER A 65 -12.20 -1.04 -11.79
N SER A 66 -13.36 -1.65 -11.53
CA SER A 66 -14.06 -2.48 -12.51
C SER A 66 -14.19 -1.72 -13.83
N GLU A 67 -14.23 -2.43 -14.98
CA GLU A 67 -14.54 -1.82 -16.29
C GLU A 67 -15.84 -1.00 -16.26
N ASN A 68 -16.73 -1.31 -15.32
CA ASN A 68 -18.00 -0.63 -15.10
C ASN A 68 -17.94 0.58 -14.15
N ALA A 69 -16.77 0.91 -13.60
CA ALA A 69 -16.64 2.03 -12.68
C ALA A 69 -16.81 3.37 -13.40
N SER A 70 -17.54 4.29 -12.77
CA SER A 70 -17.77 5.63 -13.31
C SER A 70 -16.47 6.43 -13.43
N GLN A 71 -16.44 7.41 -14.35
CA GLN A 71 -15.32 8.37 -14.42
C GLN A 71 -15.14 9.12 -13.09
N ALA A 72 -16.24 9.43 -12.40
CA ALA A 72 -16.21 10.07 -11.09
C ALA A 72 -15.51 9.21 -10.03
N ALA A 73 -15.80 7.89 -10.01
CA ALA A 73 -15.13 6.94 -9.12
C ALA A 73 -13.61 6.89 -9.38
N ASN A 74 -13.20 6.94 -10.65
CA ASN A 74 -11.79 6.96 -11.02
C ASN A 74 -11.06 8.22 -10.54
N GLU A 75 -11.67 9.40 -10.70
CA GLU A 75 -11.13 10.64 -10.17
C GLU A 75 -11.03 10.62 -8.64
N LEU A 76 -12.04 10.04 -8.00
CA LEU A 76 -12.10 9.95 -6.55
C LEU A 76 -11.00 9.03 -6.00
N CYS A 77 -10.78 7.88 -6.64
CA CYS A 77 -9.66 6.99 -6.36
C CYS A 77 -8.32 7.73 -6.48
N LEU A 78 -8.09 8.47 -7.57
CA LEU A 78 -6.84 9.22 -7.77
C LEU A 78 -6.63 10.30 -6.70
N LYS A 79 -7.69 11.02 -6.33
CA LYS A 79 -7.65 12.03 -5.25
C LYS A 79 -7.29 11.40 -3.92
N LEU A 80 -7.96 10.32 -3.53
CA LEU A 80 -7.73 9.63 -2.26
C LEU A 80 -6.33 8.99 -2.20
N ALA A 81 -5.88 8.36 -3.29
CA ALA A 81 -4.53 7.80 -3.39
C ALA A 81 -3.46 8.90 -3.23
N SER A 82 -3.64 10.03 -3.91
CA SER A 82 -2.72 11.17 -3.85
C SER A 82 -2.67 11.81 -2.46
N ALA A 83 -3.83 11.98 -1.82
CA ALA A 83 -3.94 12.49 -0.46
C ALA A 83 -3.25 11.56 0.55
N SER A 84 -3.53 10.25 0.45
CA SER A 84 -2.94 9.23 1.31
C SER A 84 -1.43 9.15 1.16
N ALA A 85 -0.91 9.11 -0.07
CA ALA A 85 0.53 9.12 -0.33
C ALA A 85 1.21 10.39 0.22
N THR A 86 0.55 11.55 0.12
CA THR A 86 1.07 12.80 0.68
C THR A 86 1.14 12.76 2.20
N LYS A 87 0.10 12.25 2.87
CA LYS A 87 0.10 12.14 4.34
C LYS A 87 1.07 11.06 4.84
N LEU A 88 1.22 9.95 4.12
CA LEU A 88 2.25 8.93 4.39
C LEU A 88 3.66 9.53 4.33
N ARG A 89 3.96 10.36 3.31
CA ARG A 89 5.25 11.06 3.23
C ARG A 89 5.49 11.97 4.44
N ARG A 90 4.46 12.68 4.91
CA ARG A 90 4.55 13.53 6.11
C ARG A 90 4.79 12.70 7.38
N PHE A 91 4.04 11.60 7.55
CA PHE A 91 4.22 10.66 8.65
C PHE A 91 5.65 10.08 8.65
N ALA A 92 6.15 9.64 7.50
CA ALA A 92 7.47 9.02 7.32
C ALA A 92 8.66 9.95 7.62
N ARG A 93 8.45 11.27 7.59
CA ARG A 93 9.46 12.25 8.04
C ARG A 93 9.67 12.22 9.54
N ILE A 94 8.63 11.89 10.30
CA ILE A 94 8.64 11.88 11.77
C ILE A 94 8.91 10.47 12.29
N TYR A 95 8.29 9.45 11.67
CA TYR A 95 8.34 8.06 12.11
C TYR A 95 9.00 7.18 11.03
N PRO A 96 10.27 6.75 11.22
CA PRO A 96 11.01 5.99 10.22
C PRO A 96 10.32 4.69 9.77
N ILE A 97 9.51 4.08 10.63
CA ILE A 97 8.72 2.87 10.34
C ILE A 97 7.77 3.06 9.15
N GLY A 98 7.34 4.29 8.87
CA GLY A 98 6.47 4.61 7.73
C GLY A 98 7.19 4.85 6.41
N ARG A 99 8.54 4.92 6.39
CA ARG A 99 9.30 5.21 5.16
C ARG A 99 9.10 4.15 4.08
N PRO A 100 9.24 2.83 4.36
CA PRO A 100 8.95 1.79 3.38
C PRO A 100 7.57 1.94 2.75
N VAL A 101 6.55 2.11 3.58
CA VAL A 101 5.15 2.25 3.15
C VAL A 101 4.97 3.49 2.28
N SER A 102 5.56 4.62 2.68
CA SER A 102 5.50 5.85 1.91
C SER A 102 6.17 5.74 0.54
N PHE A 103 7.28 5.00 0.44
CA PHE A 103 7.95 4.74 -0.83
C PHE A 103 7.16 3.78 -1.70
N MET A 104 6.59 2.71 -1.12
CA MET A 104 5.67 1.80 -1.82
C MET A 104 4.50 2.56 -2.42
N ALA A 105 3.76 3.32 -1.60
CA ALA A 105 2.59 4.07 -2.05
C ALA A 105 2.94 5.11 -3.13
N SER A 106 4.05 5.85 -2.94
CA SER A 106 4.48 6.82 -3.95
C SER A 106 4.91 6.12 -5.25
N GLY A 107 5.57 4.96 -5.17
CA GLY A 107 5.99 4.18 -6.33
C GLY A 107 4.80 3.65 -7.12
N ASP A 108 3.83 3.05 -6.43
CA ASP A 108 2.60 2.54 -7.04
C ASP A 108 1.79 3.66 -7.72
N LEU A 109 1.74 4.85 -7.12
CA LEU A 109 1.08 6.02 -7.72
C LEU A 109 1.83 6.53 -8.97
N GLU A 110 3.16 6.61 -8.94
CA GLU A 110 3.94 7.00 -10.13
C GLU A 110 3.81 5.95 -11.25
N ALA A 111 3.72 4.67 -10.93
CA ALA A 111 3.46 3.61 -11.90
C ALA A 111 2.07 3.78 -12.55
N LYS A 112 1.04 4.07 -11.75
CA LYS A 112 -0.32 4.37 -12.26
C LYS A 112 -0.34 5.59 -13.20
N PHE A 113 0.57 6.54 -13.02
CA PHE A 113 0.78 7.67 -13.93
C PHE A 113 1.69 7.38 -15.12
N GLY A 114 2.10 6.13 -15.35
CA GLY A 114 2.99 5.73 -16.45
C GLY A 114 4.45 6.18 -16.28
N ARG A 115 4.86 6.55 -15.06
CA ARG A 115 6.20 7.09 -14.77
C ARG A 115 7.10 6.01 -14.17
N GLU A 116 7.31 4.95 -14.94
CA GLU A 116 8.00 3.72 -14.51
C GLU A 116 9.38 3.96 -13.86
N ARG A 117 10.22 4.80 -14.48
CA ARG A 117 11.55 5.12 -13.93
C ARG A 117 11.48 5.76 -12.54
N LYS A 118 10.44 6.54 -12.25
CA LYS A 118 10.22 7.11 -10.91
C LYS A 118 9.71 6.04 -9.95
N ALA A 119 8.77 5.21 -10.40
CA ALA A 119 8.24 4.10 -9.62
C ALA A 119 9.35 3.14 -9.16
N VAL A 120 10.20 2.68 -10.08
CA VAL A 120 11.35 1.79 -9.79
C VAL A 120 12.27 2.38 -8.73
N ARG A 121 12.64 3.66 -8.85
CA ARG A 121 13.50 4.32 -7.85
C ARG A 121 12.86 4.34 -6.46
N LEU A 122 11.54 4.50 -6.37
CA LEU A 122 10.82 4.50 -5.12
C LEU A 122 10.74 3.09 -4.53
N TRP A 123 10.42 2.07 -5.33
CA TRP A 123 10.37 0.69 -4.85
C TRP A 123 11.72 0.13 -4.42
N ARG A 124 12.83 0.56 -5.06
CA ARG A 124 14.19 0.24 -4.58
C ARG A 124 14.44 0.79 -3.17
N ARG A 125 14.05 2.04 -2.92
CA ARG A 125 14.13 2.63 -1.58
C ARG A 125 13.24 1.90 -0.59
N ALA A 126 12.03 1.49 -1.00
CA ALA A 126 11.14 0.69 -0.17
C ALA A 126 11.78 -0.64 0.22
N LEU A 127 12.39 -1.36 -0.73
CA LEU A 127 13.08 -2.63 -0.48
C LEU A 127 14.22 -2.44 0.54
N SER A 128 15.12 -1.48 0.27
CA SER A 128 16.28 -1.21 1.14
C SER A 128 15.86 -0.81 2.55
N ASP A 129 14.92 0.14 2.71
CA ASP A 129 14.45 0.55 4.04
C ASP A 129 13.67 -0.56 4.75
N SER A 130 12.92 -1.40 4.02
CA SER A 130 12.22 -2.55 4.60
C SER A 130 13.19 -3.56 5.19
N MET A 131 14.27 -3.89 4.46
CA MET A 131 15.30 -4.80 4.96
C MET A 131 16.00 -4.22 6.19
N ARG A 132 16.36 -2.93 6.15
CA ARG A 132 16.98 -2.23 7.29
C ARG A 132 16.10 -2.24 8.54
N LEU A 133 14.77 -2.17 8.37
CA LEU A 133 13.79 -2.16 9.45
C LEU A 133 13.21 -3.56 9.74
N GLN A 134 13.70 -4.61 9.10
CA GLN A 134 13.22 -5.99 9.24
C GLN A 134 11.71 -6.16 8.95
N LEU A 135 11.18 -5.35 8.04
CA LEU A 135 9.80 -5.45 7.55
C LEU A 135 9.70 -6.40 6.35
N PHE A 136 9.94 -7.69 6.58
CA PHE A 136 10.15 -8.67 5.50
C PHE A 136 8.96 -8.79 4.54
N GLY A 137 7.71 -8.71 5.02
CA GLY A 137 6.55 -8.69 4.13
C GLY A 137 6.55 -7.51 3.15
N MET A 138 7.04 -6.34 3.58
CA MET A 138 7.17 -5.19 2.69
C MET A 138 8.37 -5.32 1.74
N ALA A 139 9.48 -5.90 2.20
CA ALA A 139 10.63 -6.20 1.36
C ALA A 139 10.23 -7.16 0.21
N ILE A 140 9.50 -8.24 0.52
CA ILE A 140 8.95 -9.18 -0.46
C ILE A 140 8.04 -8.45 -1.45
N ALA A 141 7.13 -7.59 -0.96
CA ALA A 141 6.22 -6.84 -1.82
C ALA A 141 6.98 -5.90 -2.78
N ALA A 142 7.96 -5.15 -2.28
CA ALA A 142 8.78 -4.23 -3.07
C ALA A 142 9.60 -4.99 -4.14
N ARG A 143 10.21 -6.13 -3.77
CA ARG A 143 10.94 -6.99 -4.70
C ARG A 143 10.03 -7.48 -5.83
N LYS A 144 8.80 -7.91 -5.52
CA LYS A 144 7.81 -8.33 -6.52
C LYS A 144 7.49 -7.21 -7.53
N ARG A 145 7.38 -5.94 -7.10
CA ARG A 145 7.19 -4.80 -8.05
C ARG A 145 8.38 -4.63 -8.98
N LEU A 146 9.60 -4.70 -8.44
CA LEU A 146 10.82 -4.54 -9.22
C LEU A 146 10.97 -5.66 -10.26
N GLN A 147 10.65 -6.89 -9.88
CA GLN A 147 10.62 -8.06 -10.78
C GLN A 147 9.56 -7.90 -11.87
N ALA A 148 8.34 -7.46 -11.51
CA ALA A 148 7.27 -7.25 -12.48
C ALA A 148 7.62 -6.22 -13.57
N GLN A 149 8.48 -5.25 -13.25
CA GLN A 149 8.97 -4.27 -14.23
C GLN A 149 10.26 -4.68 -14.95
N ASN A 150 10.77 -5.89 -14.73
CA ASN A 150 12.09 -6.33 -15.22
C ASN A 150 13.20 -5.30 -14.92
N ALA A 151 13.08 -4.58 -13.80
CA ALA A 151 14.00 -3.51 -13.48
C ALA A 151 15.31 -4.10 -12.95
N PRO A 152 16.49 -3.69 -13.47
CA PRO A 152 17.76 -4.15 -12.91
C PRO A 152 17.86 -3.72 -11.45
N LEU A 153 18.46 -4.55 -10.61
CA LEU A 153 18.75 -4.17 -9.22
C LEU A 153 20.11 -3.47 -9.20
N ASP A 154 20.20 -2.36 -8.46
CA ASP A 154 21.52 -1.84 -8.06
C ASP A 154 22.11 -2.70 -6.94
N ASP A 155 23.41 -2.54 -6.66
CA ASP A 155 24.15 -3.38 -5.71
C ASP A 155 23.47 -3.46 -4.34
N ILE A 156 22.91 -2.33 -3.86
CA ILE A 156 22.20 -2.29 -2.58
C ILE A 156 20.93 -3.16 -2.63
N CYS A 157 20.13 -3.03 -3.69
CA CYS A 157 18.92 -3.84 -3.84
C CYS A 157 19.20 -5.31 -4.13
N LEU A 158 20.32 -5.61 -4.81
CA LEU A 158 20.78 -6.96 -5.04
C LEU A 158 21.16 -7.63 -3.72
N MET A 159 21.99 -6.97 -2.90
CA MET A 159 22.36 -7.45 -1.57
C MET A 159 21.13 -7.63 -0.68
N ALA A 160 20.21 -6.66 -0.68
CA ALA A 160 18.95 -6.77 0.05
C ALA A 160 18.10 -7.97 -0.41
N SER A 161 18.07 -8.25 -1.72
CA SER A 161 17.35 -9.39 -2.27
C SER A 161 18.00 -10.73 -1.90
N MET A 162 19.33 -10.82 -1.98
CA MET A 162 20.07 -12.01 -1.55
C MET A 162 19.91 -12.29 -0.06
N GLN A 163 19.95 -11.25 0.78
CA GLN A 163 19.66 -11.38 2.21
C GLN A 163 18.24 -11.89 2.44
N LEU A 164 17.26 -11.38 1.70
CA LEU A 164 15.88 -11.85 1.80
C LEU A 164 15.74 -13.33 1.40
N ASP A 165 16.48 -13.79 0.40
CA ASP A 165 16.52 -15.21 0.01
C ASP A 165 17.16 -16.08 1.09
N ALA A 166 18.31 -15.67 1.63
CA ALA A 166 18.96 -16.36 2.74
C ALA A 166 18.06 -16.46 3.98
N LEU A 167 17.26 -15.42 4.27
CA LEU A 167 16.29 -15.47 5.37
C LEU A 167 15.18 -16.49 5.11
N SER A 168 14.79 -16.72 3.85
CA SER A 168 13.76 -17.72 3.54
C SER A 168 14.22 -19.16 3.81
N GLU A 169 15.54 -19.40 3.79
CA GLU A 169 16.15 -20.70 4.11
C GLU A 169 16.36 -20.90 5.62
N ILE A 170 16.55 -19.82 6.38
CA ILE A 170 16.85 -19.85 7.82
C ILE A 170 15.59 -19.83 8.68
N TYR A 171 14.58 -19.08 8.27
CA TYR A 171 13.34 -18.95 9.04
C TYR A 171 12.53 -20.25 8.99
N ASP A 172 11.85 -20.57 10.09
CA ASP A 172 10.84 -21.61 10.08
C ASP A 172 9.78 -21.28 9.01
N ARG A 173 9.32 -22.32 8.31
CA ARG A 173 8.35 -22.21 7.21
C ARG A 173 7.12 -21.41 7.63
N SER A 174 6.66 -21.59 8.87
CA SER A 174 5.51 -20.87 9.42
C SER A 174 5.74 -19.34 9.45
N GLN A 175 6.94 -18.89 9.78
CA GLN A 175 7.29 -17.46 9.87
C GLN A 175 7.48 -16.84 8.48
N TRP A 176 8.07 -17.60 7.55
CA TRP A 176 8.18 -17.17 6.16
C TRP A 176 6.80 -17.03 5.49
N GLU A 177 5.90 -17.99 5.70
CA GLU A 177 4.52 -17.91 5.21
C GLU A 177 3.78 -16.68 5.75
N ILE A 178 4.01 -16.27 7.00
CA ILE A 178 3.46 -15.02 7.56
C ILE A 178 3.99 -13.79 6.81
N ALA A 179 5.29 -13.75 6.50
CA ALA A 179 5.88 -12.65 5.73
C ALA A 179 5.31 -12.59 4.31
N GLU A 180 5.11 -13.73 3.64
CA GLU A 180 4.50 -13.80 2.32
C GLU A 180 3.03 -13.39 2.32
N ARG A 181 2.24 -13.83 3.31
CA ARG A 181 0.85 -13.39 3.49
C ARG A 181 0.78 -11.89 3.78
N SER A 182 1.69 -11.37 4.59
CA SER A 182 1.80 -9.93 4.85
C SER A 182 2.15 -9.16 3.58
N ALA A 183 3.04 -9.71 2.73
CA ALA A 183 3.36 -9.13 1.43
C ALA A 183 2.14 -9.07 0.49
N ALA A 184 1.28 -10.09 0.52
CA ALA A 184 0.02 -10.11 -0.22
C ALA A 184 -0.92 -8.97 0.23
N GLY A 185 -0.91 -8.62 1.51
CA GLY A 185 -1.63 -7.45 2.05
C GLY A 185 -1.18 -6.11 1.44
N PHE A 186 0.04 -6.05 0.90
CA PHE A 186 0.56 -4.90 0.16
C PHE A 186 0.38 -5.04 -1.36
N SER A 187 -0.08 -6.17 -1.89
CA SER A 187 -0.36 -6.34 -3.32
C SER A 187 -1.61 -5.54 -3.72
N LEU A 188 -1.49 -4.73 -4.79
CA LEU A 188 -2.65 -4.08 -5.42
C LEU A 188 -3.44 -5.04 -6.31
N ILE A 189 -2.82 -6.15 -6.71
CA ILE A 189 -3.45 -7.24 -7.44
C ILE A 189 -3.79 -8.31 -6.40
N ARG A 190 -5.08 -8.47 -6.09
CA ARG A 190 -5.59 -9.69 -5.46
C ARG A 190 -6.00 -10.60 -6.61
N LYS A 191 -5.33 -11.75 -6.76
CA LYS A 191 -5.84 -12.81 -7.63
C LYS A 191 -7.18 -13.23 -7.04
N ASP A 192 -8.23 -13.18 -7.85
CA ASP A 192 -9.52 -13.76 -7.50
C ASP A 192 -9.28 -15.21 -7.09
N SER A 193 -9.61 -15.52 -5.84
CA SER A 193 -9.75 -16.89 -5.37
C SER A 193 -11.09 -17.43 -5.88
N SER A 194 -11.28 -17.46 -7.19
CA SER A 194 -12.36 -18.17 -7.88
C SER A 194 -11.74 -19.38 -8.59
N GLY A 195 -11.65 -20.46 -7.84
CA GLY A 195 -11.21 -21.78 -8.28
C GLY A 195 -11.64 -22.80 -7.24
N ALA A 196 -12.96 -22.88 -7.01
CA ALA A 196 -13.64 -24.02 -6.40
C ALA A 196 -14.30 -24.82 -7.52
#